data_AF-A0AAV0NJB1-F1
#
_entry.id   AF-A0AAV0NJB1-F1
#
_cell.length_a   1.000
_cell.length_b   1.000
_cell.length_c   1.000
_cell.angle_alpha   90.00
_cell.angle_beta   90.00
_cell.angle_gamma   90.00
#
_symmetry.space_group_name_H-M   'P 1'
#
loop_
_entity.id
_entity.type
_entity.pdbx_description
1 polymer ?
#
loop_
_entity_poly.entity_id
_entity_poly.type
_entity_poly.pdbx_seq_one_letter_code
_entity_poly.pdbx_strand_id
1 'polypeptide(L)'
;MAALRNHNFPLLLCLFLSISTDAAAAAANAPTIYDYLNKNGLPIGLFPEGITNFSVDSATGRFQINLTQPCNIKLENQLHYDFKISGLLSLGKIQELFLWFPVKGIRVDDPKTGLIHFDVGVVDK
;
A
#
# COMPACT_ATOMS: atom_id res chain seq x y z
N MET A 1 35.99 0.10 -83.65
CA MET A 1 34.72 0.80 -83.35
C MET A 1 34.64 0.88 -81.83
N ALA A 2 35.20 1.93 -81.24
CA ALA A 2 34.50 3.17 -80.84
C ALA A 2 33.65 2.98 -79.56
N ALA A 3 34.11 3.67 -78.51
CA ALA A 3 33.51 4.10 -77.23
C ALA A 3 32.06 3.68 -76.91
N LEU A 4 31.71 3.40 -75.65
CA LEU A 4 31.31 4.47 -74.72
C LEU A 4 31.57 4.16 -73.24
N ARG A 5 32.00 5.24 -72.58
CA ARG A 5 32.38 5.51 -71.19
C ARG A 5 31.17 5.75 -70.30
N ASN A 6 31.18 5.29 -69.04
CA ASN A 6 30.61 5.92 -67.82
C ASN A 6 30.53 4.89 -66.66
N HIS A 7 30.76 5.16 -65.37
CA HIS A 7 31.18 6.34 -64.61
C HIS A 7 31.67 5.86 -63.22
N ASN A 8 32.59 6.59 -62.60
CA ASN A 8 33.24 6.30 -61.32
C ASN A 8 32.38 6.67 -60.08
N PHE A 9 32.69 5.99 -58.95
CA PHE A 9 32.68 6.47 -57.54
C PHE A 9 31.38 6.29 -56.68
N PRO A 10 31.45 6.16 -55.33
CA PRO A 10 32.24 5.27 -54.45
C PRO A 10 31.38 4.54 -53.38
N LEU A 11 32.01 3.65 -52.61
CA LEU A 11 31.77 3.33 -51.18
C LEU A 11 30.56 4.02 -50.49
N LEU A 12 29.46 3.29 -50.30
CA LEU A 12 28.53 3.57 -49.21
C LEU A 12 28.11 2.24 -48.54
N LEU A 13 28.93 1.84 -47.58
CA LEU A 13 28.64 0.77 -46.63
C LEU A 13 27.44 1.20 -45.79
N CYS A 14 26.22 0.95 -46.26
CA CYS A 14 25.01 1.08 -45.43
C CYS A 14 24.97 -0.07 -44.42
N LEU A 15 25.82 0.05 -43.40
CA LEU A 15 25.71 -0.66 -42.15
C LEU A 15 24.44 -0.17 -41.47
N PHE A 16 23.28 -0.71 -41.84
CA PHE A 16 22.05 -0.53 -41.08
C PHE A 16 22.22 -1.28 -39.76
N LEU A 17 22.81 -0.59 -38.77
CA LEU A 17 22.80 -1.01 -37.39
C LEU A 17 21.34 -0.96 -36.93
N SER A 18 20.68 -2.10 -36.92
CA SER A 18 19.41 -2.28 -36.24
C SER A 18 19.67 -2.07 -34.75
N ILE A 19 19.48 -0.84 -34.26
CA ILE A 19 19.49 -0.55 -32.82
C ILE A 19 18.18 -1.12 -32.28
N SER A 20 18.22 -2.37 -31.82
CA SER A 20 17.16 -2.95 -31.01
C SER A 20 17.22 -2.27 -29.64
N THR A 21 16.40 -1.23 -29.44
CA THR A 21 16.17 -0.70 -28.09
C THR A 21 15.25 -1.67 -27.36
N ASP A 22 15.85 -2.61 -26.64
CA ASP A 22 15.13 -3.38 -25.61
C ASP A 22 14.76 -2.42 -24.48
N ALA A 23 13.55 -1.84 -24.58
CA ALA A 23 12.92 -1.17 -23.47
C ALA A 23 12.54 -2.24 -22.44
N ALA A 24 13.48 -2.56 -21.54
CA ALA A 24 13.19 -3.32 -20.34
C ALA A 24 12.16 -2.52 -19.52
N ALA A 25 10.88 -2.82 -19.73
CA ALA A 25 9.81 -2.31 -18.89
C ALA A 25 10.07 -2.82 -17.47
N ALA A 26 10.62 -1.95 -16.61
CA ALA A 26 10.70 -2.22 -15.20
C ALA A 26 9.27 -2.46 -14.71
N ALA A 27 8.95 -3.71 -14.41
CA ALA A 27 7.69 -4.06 -13.79
C ALA A 27 7.65 -3.35 -12.44
N ALA A 28 6.97 -2.20 -12.38
CA ALA A 28 6.71 -1.54 -11.13
C ALA A 28 5.86 -2.50 -10.29
N ASN A 29 6.39 -2.93 -9.16
CA ASN A 29 5.62 -3.72 -8.22
C ASN A 29 4.34 -2.96 -7.87
N ALA A 30 3.21 -3.66 -7.91
CA ALA A 30 1.96 -3.07 -7.46
C ALA A 30 2.09 -2.61 -6.00
N PRO A 31 1.52 -1.44 -5.64
CA PRO A 31 1.60 -0.94 -4.28
C PRO A 31 0.92 -1.91 -3.32
N THR A 32 1.47 -2.05 -2.12
CA THR A 32 0.89 -2.80 -1.00
C THR A 32 0.02 -1.87 -0.14
N ILE A 33 -0.82 -2.44 0.75
CA ILE A 33 -1.58 -1.65 1.72
C ILE A 33 -0.66 -0.81 2.63
N TYR A 34 0.55 -1.30 2.93
CA TYR A 34 1.54 -0.60 3.76
C TYR A 34 2.11 0.62 3.05
N ASP A 35 2.21 0.61 1.72
CA ASP A 35 2.62 1.78 0.94
C ASP A 35 1.56 2.88 1.02
N TYR A 36 0.28 2.52 1.01
CA TYR A 36 -0.81 3.48 1.23
C TYR A 36 -0.79 4.05 2.65
N LEU A 37 -0.48 3.25 3.68
CA LEU A 37 -0.31 3.75 5.05
C LEU A 37 0.84 4.77 5.11
N ASN A 38 2.02 4.39 4.63
CA ASN A 38 3.21 5.24 4.66
C ASN A 38 2.99 6.56 3.90
N LYS A 39 2.38 6.50 2.71
CA LYS A 39 2.03 7.68 1.91
C LYS A 39 1.07 8.64 2.62
N ASN A 40 0.19 8.12 3.48
CA ASN A 40 -0.72 8.91 4.29
C ASN A 40 -0.14 9.29 5.66
N GLY A 41 1.15 9.05 5.92
CA GLY A 41 1.78 9.36 7.21
C GLY A 41 1.32 8.48 8.36
N LEU A 42 0.83 7.27 8.06
CA LEU A 42 0.39 6.29 9.04
C LEU A 42 1.45 5.22 9.27
N PRO A 43 1.58 4.67 10.50
CA PRO A 43 2.54 3.61 10.79
C PRO A 43 2.27 2.35 9.95
N ILE A 44 3.30 1.84 9.29
CA ILE A 44 3.19 0.62 8.46
C ILE A 44 2.81 -0.65 9.26
N GLY A 45 3.01 -0.65 10.58
CA GLY A 45 2.67 -1.76 11.48
C GLY A 45 1.22 -1.74 11.97
N LEU A 46 0.35 -0.89 11.41
CA LEU A 46 -1.05 -0.77 11.84
C LEU A 46 -1.91 -1.97 11.43
N PHE A 47 -1.48 -2.74 10.43
CA PHE A 47 -2.18 -3.95 9.98
C PHE A 47 -1.27 -5.18 10.11
N PRO A 48 -1.84 -6.40 10.19
CA PRO A 48 -1.07 -7.63 10.15
C PRO A 48 -0.17 -7.69 8.92
N GLU A 49 0.99 -8.33 9.04
CA GLU A 49 1.90 -8.57 7.91
C GLU A 49 1.29 -9.55 6.88
N GLY A 50 1.72 -9.45 5.63
CA GLY A 50 1.35 -10.39 4.57
C GLY A 50 -0.04 -10.18 3.96
N ILE A 51 -0.64 -8.99 4.10
CA ILE A 51 -1.92 -8.69 3.44
C ILE A 51 -1.73 -8.61 1.92
N THR A 52 -2.44 -9.49 1.22
CA THR A 52 -2.44 -9.57 -0.25
C THR A 52 -3.81 -9.29 -0.87
N ASN A 53 -4.91 -9.61 -0.16
CA ASN A 53 -6.27 -9.35 -0.63
C ASN A 53 -6.82 -8.05 -0.06
N PHE A 54 -6.69 -6.97 -0.83
CA PHE A 54 -7.20 -5.66 -0.46
C PHE A 54 -7.57 -4.83 -1.70
N SER A 55 -8.34 -3.76 -1.48
CA SER A 55 -8.61 -2.73 -2.47
C SER A 55 -8.52 -1.35 -1.83
N VAL A 56 -8.07 -0.36 -2.60
CA VAL A 56 -8.06 1.05 -2.23
C VAL A 56 -8.59 1.86 -3.40
N ASP A 57 -9.65 2.63 -3.17
CA ASP A 57 -10.13 3.64 -4.09
C ASP A 57 -9.25 4.90 -3.95
N SER A 58 -8.47 5.20 -4.99
CA SER A 58 -7.56 6.35 -4.99
C SER A 58 -8.26 7.71 -5.02
N ALA A 59 -9.52 7.79 -5.46
CA ALA A 59 -10.27 9.04 -5.51
C ALA A 59 -10.87 9.38 -4.14
N THR A 60 -11.34 8.37 -3.40
CA THR A 60 -12.00 8.59 -2.11
C THR A 60 -11.12 8.28 -0.90
N GLY A 61 -10.10 7.43 -1.04
CA GLY A 61 -9.31 6.88 0.06
C GLY A 61 -9.98 5.71 0.76
N ARG A 62 -11.15 5.25 0.29
CA ARG A 62 -11.84 4.09 0.88
C ARG A 62 -11.03 2.83 0.62
N PHE A 63 -10.80 2.04 1.66
CA PHE A 63 -10.13 0.75 1.54
C PHE A 63 -10.93 -0.39 2.16
N GLN A 64 -10.63 -1.59 1.68
CA GLN A 64 -11.08 -2.84 2.29
C GLN A 64 -9.96 -3.86 2.21
N ILE A 65 -9.72 -4.58 3.31
CA ILE A 65 -8.83 -5.71 3.42
C ILE A 65 -9.69 -6.94 3.74
N ASN A 66 -9.43 -8.05 3.06
CA ASN A 66 -10.10 -9.33 3.33
C ASN A 66 -9.05 -10.33 3.81
N LEU A 67 -9.09 -10.66 5.10
CA LEU A 67 -8.27 -11.72 5.67
C LEU A 67 -8.92 -13.08 5.38
N THR A 68 -8.09 -14.12 5.24
CA THR A 68 -8.59 -15.49 5.10
C THR A 68 -9.35 -15.95 6.35
N GLN A 69 -8.94 -15.46 7.52
CA GLN A 69 -9.58 -15.71 8.80
C GLN A 69 -9.30 -14.54 9.76
N PRO A 70 -10.17 -14.29 10.76
CA PRO A 70 -9.86 -13.38 11.86
C PRO A 70 -8.54 -13.76 12.54
N CYS A 71 -7.81 -12.77 13.06
CA CYS A 71 -6.53 -13.05 13.71
C CYS A 71 -6.28 -12.14 14.91
N ASN A 72 -5.49 -12.65 15.85
CA ASN A 72 -4.97 -11.89 16.98
C ASN A 72 -3.50 -11.63 16.74
N ILE A 73 -3.08 -10.37 16.86
CA ILE A 73 -1.67 -10.01 16.87
C ILE A 73 -1.28 -9.50 18.25
N LYS A 74 -0.05 -9.75 18.65
CA LYS A 74 0.55 -9.19 19.85
C LYS A 74 1.42 -8.01 19.43
N LEU A 75 0.98 -6.80 19.72
CA LEU A 75 1.85 -5.63 19.82
C LEU A 75 2.22 -5.46 21.31
N GLU A 76 2.23 -4.23 21.81
CA GLU A 76 2.23 -3.95 23.26
C GLU A 76 1.00 -4.59 23.94
N ASN A 77 -0.15 -4.55 23.25
CA ASN A 77 -1.37 -5.24 23.61
C ASN A 77 -1.76 -6.30 22.58
N GLN A 78 -2.58 -7.27 23.00
CA GLN A 78 -3.27 -8.16 22.05
C GLN A 78 -4.33 -7.36 21.31
N LEU A 79 -4.37 -7.46 19.98
CA LEU A 79 -5.35 -6.78 19.13
C LEU A 79 -6.02 -7.81 18.23
N HIS A 80 -7.35 -7.79 18.17
CA HIS A 80 -8.11 -8.69 17.31
C HIS A 80 -8.60 -7.97 16.04
N TYR A 81 -8.31 -8.58 14.89
CA TYR A 81 -8.83 -8.19 13.58
C TYR A 81 -9.87 -9.19 13.11
N ASP A 82 -10.97 -8.66 12.59
CA ASP A 82 -12.01 -9.47 11.95
C ASP A 82 -11.62 -9.83 10.50
N PHE A 83 -12.39 -10.73 9.86
CA PHE A 83 -12.12 -11.18 8.48
C PHE A 83 -12.16 -10.03 7.45
N LYS A 84 -12.90 -8.96 7.73
CA LYS A 84 -13.01 -7.77 6.89
C LYS A 84 -12.64 -6.53 7.68
N ILE A 85 -11.64 -5.79 7.18
CA ILE A 85 -11.20 -4.53 7.75
C ILE A 85 -11.45 -3.44 6.70
N SER A 86 -12.09 -2.34 7.07
CA SER A 86 -12.38 -1.24 6.15
C SER A 86 -12.30 0.09 6.85
N GLY A 87 -12.11 1.15 6.07
CA GLY A 87 -12.13 2.52 6.56
C GLY A 87 -11.85 3.52 5.45
N LEU A 88 -11.67 4.77 5.84
CA LEU A 88 -11.33 5.88 4.96
C LEU A 88 -9.94 6.41 5.30
N LEU A 89 -8.99 6.26 4.37
CA LEU A 89 -7.64 6.79 4.50
C LEU A 89 -7.64 8.29 4.19
N SER A 90 -6.95 9.05 5.03
CA SER A 90 -6.58 10.43 4.77
C SER A 90 -5.28 10.75 5.50
N LEU A 91 -4.70 11.92 5.22
CA LEU A 91 -3.41 12.31 5.80
C LEU A 91 -3.45 12.25 7.34
N GLY A 92 -2.62 11.40 7.92
CA GLY A 92 -2.44 11.20 9.36
C GLY A 92 -3.59 10.49 10.08
N LYS A 93 -4.62 9.99 9.38
CA LYS A 93 -5.79 9.37 10.05
C LYS A 93 -6.51 8.33 9.21
N ILE A 94 -7.13 7.38 9.90
CA ILE A 94 -8.16 6.49 9.35
C ILE A 94 -9.49 6.81 10.02
N GLN A 95 -10.54 7.02 9.24
CA GLN A 95 -11.91 7.16 9.74
C GLN A 95 -12.68 5.85 9.60
N GLU A 96 -13.62 5.62 10.52
CA GLU A 96 -14.55 4.47 10.51
C GLU A 96 -13.86 3.09 10.55
N LEU A 97 -12.70 3.00 11.19
CA LEU A 97 -11.97 1.74 11.39
C LEU A 97 -12.47 1.04 12.67
N PHE A 98 -12.84 -0.23 12.54
CA PHE A 98 -13.20 -1.10 13.66
C PHE A 98 -12.05 -2.04 14.02
N LEU A 99 -11.55 -1.90 15.25
CA LEU A 99 -10.53 -2.75 15.85
C LEU A 99 -10.99 -3.20 17.23
N TRP A 100 -10.77 -4.47 17.54
CA TRP A 100 -11.19 -5.06 18.81
C TRP A 100 -10.02 -5.06 19.79
N PHE A 101 -9.97 -4.02 20.62
CA PHE A 101 -9.00 -3.92 21.70
C PHE A 101 -9.53 -4.61 22.98
N PRO A 102 -8.68 -5.35 23.71
CA PRO A 102 -9.04 -5.88 25.00
C PRO A 102 -9.17 -4.73 26.00
N VAL A 103 -10.31 -4.66 26.68
CA VAL A 103 -10.52 -3.72 27.78
C VAL A 103 -9.63 -4.13 28.95
N LYS A 104 -8.71 -3.24 29.36
CA LYS A 104 -7.81 -3.41 30.50
C LYS A 104 -8.46 -3.01 31.81
N GLY A 105 -9.36 -2.04 31.78
CA GLY A 105 -10.06 -1.53 32.94
C GLY A 105 -11.31 -0.74 32.56
N ILE A 106 -12.27 -0.70 33.49
CA ILE A 106 -13.47 0.16 33.42
C ILE A 106 -13.52 0.92 34.73
N ARG A 107 -13.66 2.24 34.67
CA ARG A 107 -13.69 3.11 35.86
C ARG A 107 -14.68 4.26 35.70
N VAL A 108 -15.14 4.74 36.86
CA VAL A 108 -16.02 5.90 37.00
C VAL A 108 -15.31 6.85 37.96
N ASP A 109 -14.87 8.00 37.44
CA ASP A 109 -14.08 8.95 38.23
C ASP A 109 -14.99 9.85 39.10
N ASP A 110 -16.09 10.36 38.53
CA ASP A 110 -17.15 11.06 39.28
C ASP A 110 -18.54 10.49 38.93
N PRO A 111 -19.22 9.79 39.85
CA PRO A 111 -20.51 9.16 39.59
C PRO A 111 -21.63 10.17 39.26
N LYS A 112 -21.46 11.47 39.55
CA LYS A 112 -22.45 12.51 39.19
C LYS A 112 -22.42 12.88 37.71
N THR A 113 -21.29 12.67 37.04
CA THR A 113 -21.12 13.01 35.62
C THR A 113 -21.77 11.98 34.70
N GLY A 114 -21.97 10.75 35.17
CA GLY A 114 -22.44 9.62 34.36
C GLY A 114 -21.41 9.13 33.33
N LEU A 115 -20.17 9.61 33.38
CA LEU A 115 -19.11 9.20 32.46
C LEU A 115 -18.48 7.88 32.90
N ILE A 116 -18.33 6.96 31.94
CA ILE A 116 -17.66 5.68 32.12
C ILE A 116 -16.43 5.67 31.21
N HIS A 117 -15.24 5.48 31.79
CA HIS A 117 -13.98 5.41 31.07
C HIS A 117 -13.62 3.95 30.80
N PHE A 118 -13.30 3.65 29.55
CA PHE A 118 -12.80 2.34 29.10
C PHE A 118 -11.32 2.46 28.76
N ASP A 119 -10.48 1.79 29.54
CA ASP A 119 -9.04 1.73 29.28
C ASP A 119 -8.74 0.57 28.35
N VAL A 120 -8.37 0.84 27.10
CA VAL A 120 -8.09 -0.19 26.06
C VAL A 120 -6.59 -0.38 25.80
N GLY A 121 -5.76 0.31 26.59
CA GLY A 121 -4.31 0.37 26.47
C GLY A 121 -3.81 1.33 25.39
N VAL A 122 -2.50 1.57 25.40
CA VAL A 122 -1.81 2.43 24.43
C VAL A 122 -1.18 1.53 23.37
N VAL A 123 -1.19 1.98 22.11
CA VAL A 123 -0.29 1.44 21.08
C VAL A 123 0.72 2.55 20.84
N ASP A 124 1.86 2.45 21.50
CA ASP A 124 2.98 3.35 21.28
C ASP A 124 3.93 2.75 20.22
N LYS A 125 4.71 3.60 19.55
CA LYS A 125 5.72 3.19 18.58
C LYS A 125 7.03 3.94 18.81
#